data_AF-A0A9Q4GLD6-F1
#
_entry.id   AF-A0A9Q4GLD6-F1
#
_cell.length_a   1.000
_cell.length_b   1.000
_cell.length_c   1.000
_cell.angle_alpha   90.00
_cell.angle_beta   90.00
_cell.angle_gamma   90.00
#
_symmetry.space_group_name_H-M   'P 1'
#
loop_
_entity.id
_entity.type
_entity.pdbx_description
1 polymer ?
#
loop_
_entity_poly.entity_id
_entity_poly.type
_entity_poly.pdbx_seq_one_letter_code
_entity_poly.pdbx_strand_id
1 'polypeptide(L)'
;MTETLTVTAGAEGLRALLSRATGIDAEASARFRQRADGSVDVFVTTPFDVIAARRVEGTAGRDGAVVRASDLRDALTEGRTEIGTARDIAWPGALPPAGGFTLLDTLPVTVVRQLADQGQALARQFSGPLGPPQSLLDQTVLTVTASDGAAGDPGAAEITMRMVFTCTSLGLIPGAAAPESIPRHLRVSGTGTWVRVDAPFGTVYRSTRQSVLQL
;
A
#
# COMPACT_ATOMS: atom_id res chain seq x y z
N MET A 1 21.94 4.08 14.26
CA MET A 1 20.92 3.89 15.32
C MET A 1 20.08 2.70 14.92
N THR A 2 19.92 1.72 15.80
CA THR A 2 19.04 0.56 15.57
C THR A 2 17.62 0.95 15.91
N GLU A 3 16.67 0.69 15.01
CA GLU A 3 15.25 0.93 15.24
C GLU A 3 14.59 -0.28 15.90
N THR A 4 13.49 -0.04 16.62
CA THR A 4 12.74 -1.10 17.29
C THR A 4 11.25 -1.05 16.97
N LEU A 5 10.60 -2.21 16.95
CA LEU A 5 9.15 -2.35 16.85
C LEU A 5 8.71 -3.52 17.74
N THR A 6 7.76 -3.26 18.62
CA THR A 6 7.03 -4.30 19.35
C THR A 6 5.67 -4.48 18.72
N VAL A 7 5.31 -5.72 18.35
CA VAL A 7 4.00 -6.05 17.76
C VAL A 7 3.23 -6.97 18.69
N THR A 8 2.05 -6.55 19.13
CA THR A 8 1.17 -7.33 20.02
C THR A 8 0.08 -8.07 19.24
N ALA A 9 -0.34 -7.54 18.08
CA ALA A 9 -1.29 -8.21 17.18
C ALA A 9 -1.03 -7.84 15.71
N GLY A 10 -1.36 -8.77 14.81
CA GLY A 10 -1.26 -8.55 13.35
C GLY A 10 0.09 -8.89 12.71
N ALA A 11 1.03 -9.48 13.47
CA ALA A 11 2.38 -9.80 12.99
C ALA A 11 2.41 -10.70 11.75
N GLU A 12 1.56 -11.74 11.67
CA GLU A 12 1.50 -12.64 10.52
C GLU A 12 1.16 -11.88 9.22
N GLY A 13 0.17 -11.00 9.31
CA GLY A 13 -0.27 -10.18 8.22
C GLY A 13 0.78 -9.17 7.76
N LEU A 14 1.49 -8.56 8.70
CA LEU A 14 2.61 -7.66 8.41
C LEU A 14 3.77 -8.42 7.75
N ARG A 15 4.13 -9.60 8.27
CA ARG A 15 5.13 -10.48 7.66
C ARG A 15 4.76 -10.85 6.24
N ALA A 16 3.50 -11.21 5.98
CA ALA A 16 3.04 -11.53 4.62
C ALA A 16 3.17 -10.35 3.66
N LEU A 17 2.84 -9.12 4.10
CA LEU A 17 3.05 -7.90 3.31
C LEU A 17 4.54 -7.72 2.98
N LEU A 18 5.41 -7.80 3.99
CA LEU A 18 6.85 -7.56 3.82
C LEU A 18 7.51 -8.62 2.96
N SER A 19 7.14 -9.90 3.11
CA SER A 19 7.65 -10.98 2.25
C SER A 19 7.31 -10.75 0.78
N ARG A 20 6.10 -10.27 0.48
CA ARG A 20 5.70 -9.98 -0.91
C ARG A 20 6.35 -8.70 -1.43
N ALA A 21 6.43 -7.65 -0.61
CA ALA A 21 7.09 -6.40 -0.98
C ALA A 21 8.58 -6.63 -1.28
N THR A 22 9.29 -7.36 -0.41
CA THR A 22 10.70 -7.72 -0.63
C THR A 22 10.90 -8.70 -1.79
N GLY A 23 9.88 -9.48 -2.14
CA GLY A 23 9.89 -10.36 -3.31
C GLY A 23 9.75 -9.63 -4.64
N ILE A 24 9.09 -8.47 -4.67
CA ILE A 24 8.97 -7.63 -5.88
C ILE A 24 10.04 -6.54 -5.96
N ASP A 25 10.56 -6.08 -4.82
CA ASP A 25 11.60 -5.07 -4.70
C ASP A 25 12.48 -5.36 -3.46
N ALA A 26 13.71 -5.82 -3.69
CA ALA A 26 14.65 -6.16 -2.63
C ALA A 26 15.13 -4.94 -1.82
N GLU A 27 14.99 -3.73 -2.36
CA GLU A 27 15.35 -2.47 -1.70
C GLU A 27 14.15 -1.79 -1.02
N ALA A 28 12.99 -2.46 -0.97
CA ALA A 28 11.79 -1.92 -0.33
C ALA A 28 12.08 -1.44 1.10
N SER A 29 11.58 -0.25 1.42
CA SER A 29 11.72 0.37 2.74
C SER A 29 10.39 0.35 3.48
N ALA A 30 10.44 0.19 4.80
CA ALA A 30 9.29 0.27 5.68
C ALA A 30 9.38 1.54 6.55
N ARG A 31 8.31 2.32 6.62
CA ARG A 31 8.22 3.52 7.47
C ARG A 31 7.05 3.42 8.44
N PHE A 32 7.27 3.85 9.67
CA PHE A 32 6.26 3.75 10.72
C PHE A 32 5.56 5.07 10.96
N ARG A 33 4.28 4.97 11.30
CA ARG A 33 3.54 6.03 11.97
C ARG A 33 2.86 5.47 13.21
N GLN A 34 3.29 5.92 14.38
CA GLN A 34 2.63 5.62 15.64
C GLN A 34 1.30 6.37 15.69
N ARG A 35 0.23 5.68 16.07
CA ARG A 35 -1.10 6.28 16.24
C ARG A 35 -1.43 6.42 17.72
N ALA A 36 -2.30 7.39 18.00
CA ALA A 36 -2.79 7.66 19.36
C ALA A 36 -3.61 6.50 19.95
N ASP A 37 -4.16 5.62 19.10
CA ASP A 37 -4.94 4.44 19.48
C ASP A 37 -4.07 3.21 19.83
N GLY A 38 -2.75 3.37 19.92
CA GLY A 38 -1.83 2.28 20.26
C GLY A 38 -1.51 1.34 19.08
N SER A 39 -1.94 1.68 17.86
CA SER A 39 -1.57 0.97 16.65
C SER A 39 -0.45 1.67 15.88
N VAL A 40 0.20 0.92 14.99
CA VAL A 40 1.26 1.40 14.10
C VAL A 40 0.83 1.17 12.67
N ASP A 41 0.76 2.25 11.87
CA ASP A 41 0.68 2.12 10.42
C ASP A 41 2.10 1.82 9.91
N VAL A 42 2.31 0.66 9.29
CA VAL A 42 3.56 0.30 8.63
C VAL A 42 3.39 0.49 7.13
N PHE A 43 4.01 1.55 6.60
CA PHE A 43 4.05 1.85 5.18
C PHE A 43 5.22 1.13 4.52
N VAL A 44 5.05 0.69 3.28
CA VAL A 44 6.08 0.01 2.50
C VAL A 44 6.13 0.60 1.10
N THR A 45 7.34 0.88 0.60
CA THR A 45 7.55 1.30 -0.79
C THR A 45 7.26 0.15 -1.76
N THR A 46 6.94 0.50 -3.00
CA THR A 46 6.72 -0.47 -4.07
C THR A 46 7.42 0.02 -5.33
N PRO A 47 7.77 -0.88 -6.27
CA PRO A 47 8.36 -0.49 -7.55
C PRO A 47 7.35 0.20 -8.49
N PHE A 48 6.10 0.40 -8.06
CA PHE A 48 5.03 0.99 -8.85
C PHE A 48 4.78 2.47 -8.51
N ASP A 49 5.67 3.14 -7.78
CA ASP A 49 5.53 4.54 -7.33
C ASP A 49 4.24 4.79 -6.52
N VAL A 50 3.77 3.77 -5.81
CA VAL A 50 2.69 3.88 -4.83
C VAL A 50 3.13 3.27 -3.51
N ILE A 51 2.49 3.68 -2.42
CA ILE A 51 2.82 3.21 -1.08
C ILE A 51 1.75 2.21 -0.66
N ALA A 52 2.16 1.05 -0.14
CA ALA A 52 1.26 0.13 0.54
C ALA A 52 1.38 0.32 2.05
N ALA A 53 0.36 -0.07 2.81
CA ALA A 53 0.44 -0.08 4.25
C ALA A 53 -0.36 -1.22 4.86
N ARG A 54 0.05 -1.62 6.06
CA ARG A 54 -0.76 -2.44 6.95
C ARG A 54 -0.64 -1.91 8.37
N ARG A 55 -1.74 -1.98 9.11
CA ARG A 55 -1.80 -1.64 10.52
C ARG A 55 -1.55 -2.86 11.39
N VAL A 56 -0.79 -2.68 12.45
CA VAL A 56 -0.58 -3.65 13.53
C VAL A 56 -0.82 -2.98 14.88
N GLU A 57 -1.11 -3.76 15.90
CA GLU A 57 -1.10 -3.26 17.28
C GLU A 57 0.32 -3.35 17.83
N GLY A 58 0.78 -2.31 18.52
CA GLY A 58 2.15 -2.28 19.00
C GLY A 58 2.75 -0.88 19.17
N THR A 59 4.07 -0.85 19.29
CA THR A 59 4.82 0.38 19.55
C THR A 59 6.10 0.41 18.72
N ALA A 60 6.24 1.45 17.90
CA ALA A 60 7.50 1.78 17.26
C ALA A 60 8.40 2.52 18.26
N GLY A 61 9.69 2.19 18.32
CA GLY A 61 10.63 2.89 19.19
C GLY A 61 10.77 4.38 18.85
N ARG A 62 10.52 4.73 17.58
CA ARG A 62 10.48 6.11 17.11
C ARG A 62 9.41 6.28 16.03
N ASP A 63 8.57 7.30 16.19
CA ASP A 63 7.63 7.69 15.14
C ASP A 63 8.36 8.21 13.90
N GLY A 64 7.91 7.80 12.72
CA GLY A 64 8.53 8.17 11.44
C GLY A 64 9.80 7.38 11.08
N ALA A 65 10.23 6.43 11.92
CA ALA A 65 11.41 5.61 11.64
C ALA A 65 11.29 4.81 10.35
N VAL A 66 12.42 4.67 9.64
CA VAL A 66 12.52 3.96 8.37
C VAL A 66 13.57 2.86 8.49
N VAL A 67 13.23 1.65 8.03
CA VAL A 67 14.14 0.50 7.96
C VAL A 67 14.01 -0.22 6.62
N ARG A 68 14.95 -1.13 6.31
CA ARG A 68 14.78 -2.04 5.17
C ARG A 68 13.63 -3.01 5.46
N ALA A 69 12.74 -3.24 4.49
CA ALA A 69 11.60 -4.13 4.68
C ALA A 69 12.01 -5.58 4.95
N SER A 70 13.16 -6.03 4.44
CA SER A 70 13.72 -7.37 4.73
C SER A 70 14.16 -7.49 6.19
N ASP A 71 14.82 -6.48 6.74
CA ASP A 71 15.30 -6.51 8.13
C ASP A 71 14.12 -6.60 9.10
N LEU A 72 13.06 -5.84 8.83
CA LEU A 72 11.80 -5.93 9.57
C LEU A 72 11.13 -7.31 9.42
N ARG A 73 11.07 -7.87 8.20
CA ARG A 73 10.51 -9.20 7.94
C ARG A 73 11.26 -10.28 8.72
N ASP A 74 12.58 -10.23 8.71
CA ASP A 74 13.45 -11.22 9.34
C ASP A 74 13.34 -11.11 10.87
N ALA A 75 13.35 -9.89 11.42
CA ALA A 75 13.09 -9.65 12.83
C ALA A 75 11.73 -10.18 13.30
N LEU A 76 10.65 -9.96 12.53
CA LEU A 76 9.32 -10.50 12.85
C LEU A 76 9.27 -12.03 12.77
N THR A 77 10.06 -12.63 11.87
CA THR A 77 10.15 -14.09 11.74
C THR A 77 10.89 -14.71 12.91
N GLU A 78 11.91 -14.02 13.42
CA GLU A 78 12.75 -14.43 14.55
C GLU A 78 12.19 -14.00 15.91
N GLY A 79 11.10 -13.21 15.94
CA GLY A 79 10.51 -12.70 17.18
C GLY A 79 11.33 -11.62 17.88
N ARG A 80 12.18 -10.90 17.14
CA ARG A 80 13.04 -9.81 17.67
C ARG A 80 12.34 -8.46 17.60
N THR A 81 12.63 -7.60 18.57
CA THR A 81 12.16 -6.21 18.59
C THR A 81 13.08 -5.26 17.82
N GLU A 82 14.36 -5.59 17.67
CA GLU A 82 15.32 -4.84 16.86
C GLU A 82 15.13 -5.16 15.37
N ILE A 83 14.84 -4.14 14.58
CA ILE A 83 14.34 -4.27 13.20
C ILE A 83 15.30 -3.66 12.15
N GLY A 84 16.57 -3.50 12.54
CA GLY A 84 17.64 -3.02 11.67
C GLY A 84 18.03 -1.56 11.90
N THR A 85 18.93 -1.08 11.05
CA THR A 85 19.47 0.29 11.15
C THR A 85 18.50 1.30 10.55
N ALA A 86 18.43 2.50 11.15
CA ALA A 86 17.67 3.62 10.60
C ALA A 86 18.12 3.98 9.17
N ARG A 87 17.15 4.18 8.26
CA ARG A 87 17.36 4.51 6.84
C ARG A 87 16.45 5.65 6.39
N ASP A 88 16.32 6.70 7.20
CA ASP A 88 15.36 7.80 6.97
C ASP A 88 15.47 8.42 5.56
N ILE A 89 16.70 8.53 5.02
CA ILE A 89 16.98 9.05 3.68
C ILE A 89 16.42 8.17 2.55
N ALA A 90 16.19 6.88 2.80
CA ALA A 90 15.69 5.94 1.80
C ALA A 90 14.18 6.12 1.53
N TRP A 91 13.44 6.85 2.38
CA TRP A 91 12.01 7.01 2.19
C TRP A 91 11.67 8.08 1.14
N PRO A 92 10.93 7.73 0.07
CA PRO A 92 10.54 8.70 -0.93
C PRO A 92 9.34 9.54 -0.49
N GLY A 93 9.50 10.86 -0.54
CA GLY A 93 8.40 11.81 -0.44
C GLY A 93 7.64 11.81 0.91
N ALA A 94 6.42 12.35 0.86
CA ALA A 94 5.55 12.50 2.04
C ALA A 94 4.71 11.24 2.28
N LEU A 95 4.36 11.00 3.55
CA LEU A 95 3.31 10.03 3.89
C LEU A 95 1.92 10.59 3.58
N PRO A 96 0.92 9.73 3.31
CA PRO A 96 -0.47 10.15 3.26
C PRO A 96 -0.92 10.76 4.61
N PRO A 97 -1.90 11.68 4.62
CA PRO A 97 -2.48 12.20 5.85
C PRO A 97 -2.94 11.08 6.81
N ALA A 98 -2.96 11.35 8.11
CA ALA A 98 -3.38 10.37 9.11
C ALA A 98 -4.91 10.14 9.12
N GLY A 99 -5.69 11.07 8.55
CA GLY A 99 -7.15 11.08 8.49
C GLY A 99 -7.64 12.08 7.43
N GLY A 100 -8.94 12.38 7.43
CA GLY A 100 -9.57 13.30 6.47
C GLY A 100 -10.02 12.67 5.16
N PHE A 101 -9.86 11.35 5.01
CA PHE A 101 -10.32 10.61 3.84
C PHE A 101 -11.84 10.49 3.81
N THR A 102 -12.44 10.91 2.70
CA THR A 102 -13.87 10.74 2.41
C THR A 102 -14.07 9.53 1.51
N LEU A 103 -14.97 8.62 1.89
CA LEU A 103 -15.32 7.46 1.07
C LEU A 103 -16.03 7.94 -0.21
N LEU A 104 -15.53 7.50 -1.36
CA LEU A 104 -16.09 7.80 -2.68
C LEU A 104 -16.94 6.63 -3.17
N ASP A 105 -16.38 5.42 -3.12
CA ASP A 105 -17.02 4.22 -3.65
C ASP A 105 -16.50 2.93 -2.97
N THR A 106 -17.23 1.84 -3.17
CA THR A 106 -16.89 0.48 -2.73
C THR A 106 -16.89 -0.48 -3.92
N LEU A 107 -15.72 -1.00 -4.27
CA LEU A 107 -15.50 -1.83 -5.44
C LEU A 107 -15.50 -3.33 -5.09
N PRO A 108 -16.22 -4.19 -5.82
CA PRO A 108 -16.08 -5.63 -5.65
C PRO A 108 -14.65 -6.11 -5.94
N VAL A 109 -14.16 -7.09 -5.17
CA VAL A 109 -12.81 -7.68 -5.40
C VAL A 109 -12.65 -8.28 -6.80
N THR A 110 -13.76 -8.75 -7.40
CA THR A 110 -13.78 -9.33 -8.75
C THR A 110 -13.41 -8.31 -9.82
N VAL A 111 -13.88 -7.07 -9.69
CA VAL A 111 -13.55 -5.97 -10.62
C VAL A 111 -12.05 -5.70 -10.61
N VAL A 112 -11.46 -5.55 -9.42
CA VAL A 112 -10.03 -5.26 -9.28
C VAL A 112 -9.16 -6.42 -9.77
N ARG A 113 -9.60 -7.67 -9.56
CA ARG A 113 -8.92 -8.86 -10.10
C ARG A 113 -8.98 -8.91 -11.63
N GLN A 114 -10.14 -8.66 -12.22
CA GLN A 114 -10.30 -8.62 -13.67
C GLN A 114 -9.40 -7.55 -14.30
N LEU A 115 -9.33 -6.35 -13.71
CA LEU A 115 -8.42 -5.29 -14.16
C LEU A 115 -6.96 -5.71 -14.07
N ALA A 116 -6.57 -6.40 -12.99
CA ALA A 116 -5.22 -6.92 -12.85
C ALA A 116 -4.90 -7.98 -13.93
N ASP A 117 -5.81 -8.91 -14.20
CA ASP A 117 -5.62 -9.96 -15.21
C ASP A 117 -5.49 -9.38 -16.62
N GLN A 118 -6.34 -8.41 -16.96
CA GLN A 118 -6.27 -7.66 -18.22
C GLN A 118 -4.95 -6.88 -18.33
N GLY A 119 -4.57 -6.18 -17.27
CA GLY A 119 -3.30 -5.45 -17.20
C GLY A 119 -2.08 -6.37 -17.34
N GLN A 120 -2.09 -7.55 -16.72
CA GLN A 120 -1.02 -8.54 -16.84
C GLN A 120 -0.95 -9.13 -18.26
N ALA A 121 -2.10 -9.36 -18.89
CA ALA A 121 -2.15 -9.79 -20.29
C ALA A 121 -1.57 -8.73 -21.23
N LEU A 122 -1.84 -7.45 -21.00
CA LEU A 122 -1.25 -6.34 -21.75
C LEU A 122 0.25 -6.21 -21.44
N ALA A 123 0.65 -6.25 -20.17
CA ALA A 123 2.04 -6.21 -19.77
C ALA A 123 2.84 -7.31 -20.47
N ARG A 124 2.36 -8.56 -20.53
CA ARG A 124 3.06 -9.64 -21.23
C ARG A 124 3.26 -9.38 -22.74
N GLN A 125 2.36 -8.63 -23.38
CA GLN A 125 2.48 -8.28 -24.80
C GLN A 125 3.45 -7.12 -25.05
N PHE A 126 3.56 -6.18 -24.10
CA PHE A 126 4.28 -4.92 -24.28
C PHE A 126 5.47 -4.71 -23.36
N SER A 127 5.75 -5.63 -22.43
CA SER A 127 6.88 -5.52 -21.51
C SER A 127 8.19 -5.82 -22.22
N GLY A 128 9.19 -4.99 -21.94
CA GLY A 128 10.58 -5.24 -22.31
C GLY A 128 11.41 -5.74 -21.13
N PRO A 129 12.74 -5.75 -21.24
CA PRO A 129 13.66 -6.14 -20.16
C PRO A 129 13.49 -5.34 -18.86
N LEU A 130 12.89 -4.14 -18.94
CA LEU A 130 12.67 -3.23 -17.81
C LEU A 130 11.29 -3.36 -17.17
N GLY A 131 10.49 -4.34 -17.60
CA GLY A 131 9.13 -4.57 -17.10
C GLY A 131 8.03 -3.85 -17.90
N PRO A 132 6.82 -3.72 -17.31
CA PRO A 132 5.68 -3.10 -17.98
C PRO A 132 5.96 -1.63 -18.35
N PRO A 133 5.47 -1.14 -19.51
CA PRO A 133 5.69 0.24 -19.91
C PRO A 133 5.03 1.22 -18.92
N GLN A 134 5.67 2.37 -18.67
CA GLN A 134 5.14 3.40 -17.76
C GLN A 134 3.73 3.86 -18.15
N SER A 135 3.45 3.97 -19.46
CA SER A 135 2.13 4.33 -19.97
C SER A 135 1.02 3.36 -19.52
N LEU A 136 1.31 2.06 -19.44
CA LEU A 136 0.38 1.08 -18.89
C LEU A 136 0.20 1.30 -17.39
N LEU A 137 1.29 1.52 -16.65
CA LEU A 137 1.24 1.75 -15.20
C LEU A 137 0.43 3.02 -14.84
N ASP A 138 0.63 4.10 -15.60
CA ASP A 138 -0.04 5.39 -15.40
C ASP A 138 -1.48 5.42 -15.92
N GLN A 139 -1.91 4.39 -16.65
CA GLN A 139 -3.27 4.29 -17.17
C GLN A 139 -4.29 4.29 -16.03
N THR A 140 -5.18 5.28 -16.03
CA THR A 140 -6.39 5.29 -15.20
C THR A 140 -7.37 4.25 -15.74
N VAL A 141 -7.72 3.27 -14.90
CA VAL A 141 -8.60 2.15 -15.26
C VAL A 141 -9.96 2.22 -14.60
N LEU A 142 -10.09 2.99 -13.54
CA LEU A 142 -11.38 3.36 -12.94
C LEU A 142 -11.31 4.80 -12.46
N THR A 143 -12.39 5.53 -12.69
CA THR A 143 -12.63 6.84 -12.06
C THR A 143 -13.84 6.69 -11.16
N VAL A 144 -13.64 6.88 -9.86
CA VAL A 144 -14.73 6.83 -8.87
C VAL A 144 -15.11 8.24 -8.47
N THR A 145 -16.40 8.47 -8.29
CA THR A 145 -16.95 9.73 -7.79
C THR A 145 -17.81 9.42 -6.57
N ALA A 146 -17.94 10.38 -5.65
CA ALA A 146 -18.84 10.18 -4.53
C ALA A 146 -20.28 10.02 -5.02
N SER A 147 -21.00 9.08 -4.42
CA SER A 147 -22.45 8.98 -4.58
C SER A 147 -23.13 10.24 -4.05
N ASP A 148 -24.22 10.66 -4.67
CA ASP A 148 -25.00 11.84 -4.27
C ASP A 148 -25.31 11.82 -2.76
N GLY A 149 -24.90 12.87 -2.04
CA GLY A 149 -25.22 13.07 -0.61
C GLY A 149 -24.04 13.20 0.35
N ALA A 150 -22.78 13.11 -0.11
CA ALA A 150 -21.64 13.51 0.72
C ALA A 150 -21.57 15.05 0.81
N ALA A 151 -21.54 15.61 2.02
CA ALA A 151 -21.37 17.05 2.20
C ALA A 151 -19.92 17.45 1.84
N GLY A 152 -19.79 18.29 0.81
CA GLY A 152 -18.52 18.68 0.20
C GLY A 152 -18.38 18.11 -1.22
N ASP A 153 -17.50 18.69 -2.04
CA ASP A 153 -17.04 18.06 -3.27
C ASP A 153 -15.80 17.22 -2.92
N PRO A 154 -15.92 15.90 -2.67
CA PRO A 154 -14.75 15.06 -2.38
C PRO A 154 -13.91 14.80 -3.64
N GLY A 155 -14.32 15.34 -4.80
CA GLY A 155 -13.69 15.15 -6.09
C GLY A 155 -13.90 13.75 -6.66
N ALA A 156 -13.35 13.54 -7.85
CA ALA A 156 -13.17 12.21 -8.43
C ALA A 156 -11.80 11.64 -8.00
N ALA A 157 -11.73 10.33 -7.79
CA ALA A 157 -10.46 9.63 -7.62
C ALA A 157 -10.18 8.71 -8.80
N GLU A 158 -8.97 8.84 -9.34
CA GLU A 158 -8.45 8.00 -10.41
C GLU A 158 -7.66 6.82 -9.84
N ILE A 159 -8.12 5.61 -10.16
CA ILE A 159 -7.43 4.37 -9.83
C ILE A 159 -6.62 3.95 -11.05
N THR A 160 -5.30 3.92 -10.90
CA THR A 160 -4.39 3.52 -11.97
C THR A 160 -4.00 2.06 -11.89
N MET A 161 -3.43 1.55 -12.99
CA MET A 161 -2.83 0.22 -13.02
C MET A 161 -1.75 0.02 -11.96
N ARG A 162 -0.98 1.06 -11.59
CA ARG A 162 -0.03 1.01 -10.44
C ARG A 162 -0.72 0.54 -9.15
N MET A 163 -1.88 1.10 -8.86
CA MET A 163 -2.64 0.76 -7.65
C MET A 163 -3.20 -0.67 -7.74
N VAL A 164 -3.74 -1.03 -8.90
CA VAL A 164 -4.28 -2.39 -9.15
C VAL A 164 -3.18 -3.46 -9.02
N PHE A 165 -2.04 -3.28 -9.68
CA PHE A 165 -0.89 -4.19 -9.57
C PHE A 165 -0.30 -4.25 -8.18
N THR A 166 -0.29 -3.14 -7.44
CA THR A 166 0.13 -3.16 -6.03
C THR A 166 -0.81 -4.02 -5.18
N CYS A 167 -2.12 -3.83 -5.31
CA CYS A 167 -3.11 -4.61 -4.57
C CYS A 167 -2.96 -6.12 -4.81
N THR A 168 -2.71 -6.54 -6.05
CA THR A 168 -2.59 -7.97 -6.40
C THR A 168 -1.21 -8.54 -6.09
N SER A 169 -0.13 -7.84 -6.42
CA SER A 169 1.25 -8.32 -6.21
C SER A 169 1.58 -8.45 -4.72
N LEU A 170 1.04 -7.57 -3.88
CA LEU A 170 1.18 -7.65 -2.42
C LEU A 170 0.13 -8.55 -1.76
N GLY A 171 -0.74 -9.18 -2.55
CA GLY A 171 -1.77 -10.11 -2.07
C GLY A 171 -2.71 -9.45 -1.05
N LEU A 172 -3.10 -8.19 -1.29
CA LEU A 172 -4.00 -7.44 -0.42
C LEU A 172 -5.46 -7.84 -0.59
N ILE A 173 -5.77 -8.49 -1.73
CA ILE A 173 -7.11 -8.93 -2.10
C ILE A 173 -7.29 -10.40 -1.69
N PRO A 174 -8.37 -10.75 -0.97
CA PRO A 174 -8.64 -12.11 -0.53
C PRO A 174 -8.84 -13.05 -1.73
N GLY A 175 -8.26 -14.25 -1.64
CA GLY A 175 -8.50 -15.34 -2.58
C GLY A 175 -9.86 -16.00 -2.35
N ALA A 176 -10.24 -16.92 -3.24
CA ALA A 176 -11.53 -17.62 -3.14
C ALA A 176 -11.71 -18.35 -1.80
N ALA A 177 -10.63 -18.95 -1.28
CA ALA A 177 -10.59 -19.70 -0.03
C ALA A 177 -10.55 -18.83 1.26
N ALA A 178 -10.60 -17.50 1.15
CA ALA A 178 -10.64 -16.65 2.34
C ALA A 178 -11.96 -16.84 3.12
N PRO A 179 -11.96 -16.81 4.47
CA PRO A 179 -13.18 -16.92 5.27
C PRO A 179 -14.26 -15.91 4.87
N GLU A 180 -15.54 -16.26 5.05
CA GLU A 180 -16.67 -15.37 4.75
C GLU A 180 -16.66 -14.07 5.57
N SER A 181 -16.04 -14.09 6.76
CA SER A 181 -15.87 -12.90 7.60
C SER A 181 -14.95 -11.84 6.98
N ILE A 182 -14.15 -12.21 5.98
CA ILE A 182 -13.26 -11.28 5.28
C ILE A 182 -14.05 -10.56 4.18
N PRO A 183 -14.15 -9.21 4.22
CA PRO A 183 -14.88 -8.45 3.21
C PRO A 183 -14.42 -8.76 1.78
N ARG A 184 -15.37 -8.86 0.85
CA ARG A 184 -15.11 -9.09 -0.59
C ARG A 184 -15.24 -7.82 -1.42
N HIS A 185 -14.84 -6.68 -0.85
CA HIS A 185 -14.80 -5.38 -1.52
C HIS A 185 -13.57 -4.57 -1.09
N LEU A 186 -13.23 -3.56 -1.89
CA LEU A 186 -12.24 -2.53 -1.60
C LEU A 186 -12.96 -1.19 -1.44
N ARG A 187 -12.52 -0.37 -0.50
CA ARG A 187 -13.08 0.98 -0.30
C ARG A 187 -12.15 2.01 -0.89
N VAL A 188 -12.67 2.93 -1.68
CA VAL A 188 -11.89 3.98 -2.34
C VAL A 188 -12.23 5.32 -1.69
N SER A 189 -11.22 6.03 -1.21
CA SER A 189 -11.39 7.31 -0.51
C SER A 189 -10.42 8.36 -1.02
N GLY A 190 -10.83 9.63 -1.00
CA GLY A 190 -10.01 10.78 -1.40
C GLY A 190 -9.77 11.78 -0.26
N THR A 191 -8.63 12.46 -0.29
CA THR A 191 -8.36 13.67 0.52
C THR A 191 -7.27 14.53 -0.12
N GLY A 192 -7.61 15.74 -0.55
CA GLY A 192 -6.68 16.60 -1.28
C GLY A 192 -6.10 15.88 -2.49
N THR A 193 -4.77 15.71 -2.54
CA THR A 193 -4.09 14.99 -3.63
C THR A 193 -3.92 13.50 -3.38
N TRP A 194 -4.48 12.94 -2.31
CA TRP A 194 -4.28 11.53 -1.96
C TRP A 194 -5.51 10.69 -2.30
N VAL A 195 -5.27 9.58 -3.01
CA VAL A 195 -6.22 8.49 -3.19
C VAL A 195 -5.80 7.33 -2.30
N ARG A 196 -6.76 6.78 -1.55
CA ARG A 196 -6.61 5.61 -0.69
C ARG A 196 -7.52 4.49 -1.15
N VAL A 197 -6.96 3.30 -1.34
CA VAL A 197 -7.70 2.09 -1.64
C VAL A 197 -7.48 1.11 -0.48
N ASP A 198 -8.49 0.97 0.37
CA ASP A 198 -8.48 0.03 1.49
C ASP A 198 -8.95 -1.35 1.00
N ALA A 199 -8.01 -2.27 0.86
CA ALA A 199 -8.28 -3.68 0.58
C ALA A 199 -8.32 -4.50 1.89
N PRO A 200 -8.90 -5.71 1.87
CA PRO A 200 -9.11 -6.47 3.11
C PRO A 200 -7.83 -6.79 3.91
N PHE A 201 -6.67 -6.92 3.26
CA PHE A 201 -5.41 -7.24 3.93
C PHE A 201 -4.39 -6.08 3.97
N GLY A 202 -4.77 -4.88 3.53
CA GLY A 202 -3.91 -3.70 3.58
C GLY A 202 -4.44 -2.57 2.70
N THR A 203 -3.74 -1.45 2.73
CA THR A 203 -4.17 -0.23 2.04
C THR A 203 -3.12 0.20 1.02
N VAL A 204 -3.55 0.70 -0.13
CA VAL A 204 -2.69 1.36 -1.12
C VAL A 204 -2.99 2.85 -1.14
N TYR A 205 -1.93 3.65 -1.20
CA TYR A 205 -1.97 5.10 -1.28
C TYR A 205 -1.23 5.58 -2.51
N ARG A 206 -1.84 6.54 -3.21
CA ARG A 206 -1.22 7.28 -4.31
C ARG A 206 -1.42 8.77 -4.10
N SER A 207 -0.35 9.55 -4.28
CA SER A 207 -0.45 11.00 -4.41
C SER A 207 -0.59 11.36 -5.89
N THR A 208 -1.54 12.23 -6.22
CA THR A 208 -1.73 12.80 -7.56
C THR A 208 -0.81 13.98 -7.82
N ARG A 209 -0.03 14.44 -6.82
CA ARG A 209 1.10 15.35 -7.09
C ARG A 209 2.13 14.57 -7.89
N GLN A 210 2.36 15.01 -9.12
CA GLN A 210 3.44 14.50 -9.98
C GLN A 210 4.78 14.58 -9.23
N SER A 211 5.54 13.49 -9.25
CA SER A 211 6.99 13.55 -9.06
C SER A 211 7.56 14.35 -10.22
N VAL A 212 7.78 15.64 -10.03
CA VAL A 212 8.44 16.54 -11.01
C VAL A 212 9.96 16.36 -11.06
N LEU A 213 10.49 15.23 -10.58
CA LEU A 213 11.93 14.92 -10.63
C LEU A 213 12.16 13.49 -11.08
N GLN A 214 12.19 13.30 -12.40
CA GLN A 214 13.13 12.38 -13.04
C GLN A 214 13.94 13.22 -14.03
N LEU A 215 15.11 13.68 -13.57
CA LEU A 215 16.21 14.11 -14.42
C LEU A 215 17.18 12.93 -14.55
#